data_AF-A0A937P2Z9-F1
#
_entry.id   AF-A0A937P2Z9-F1
#
_cell.length_a   1.000
_cell.length_b   1.000
_cell.length_c   1.000
_cell.angle_alpha   90.00
_cell.angle_beta   90.00
_cell.angle_gamma   90.00
#
_symmetry.space_group_name_H-M   'P 1'
#
loop_
_entity.id
_entity.type
_entity.pdbx_description
1 polymer ?
#
loop_
_entity_poly.entity_id
_entity_poly.type
_entity_poly.pdbx_seq_one_letter_code
_entity_poly.pdbx_strand_id
1 'polypeptide(L)'
;MRKRFEQQMTLGSIPIGETKITTKKRSGALPGLCAALKEIFIIPEWNERVFEILEAKIVAGKKRTGRPGMDLWQIFVLSQVRLCQNISYDELHHISNYDGLIRQIMGVERGFGYERHELEYQNIIDNVSLLDDETVRELNQVIVEFGHDVFKKKEVEALRLKTDSFVVESNVHFPTDYNLLWDSARKCLDMVDKFLKKYPEIPGWRKKGEWYRQLKNSMRAVGKATSS
;
A
#
# COMPACT_ATOMS: atom_id res chain seq x y z
N MET A 1 20.34 10.70 -17.71
CA MET A 1 21.24 10.29 -16.61
C MET A 1 20.53 10.36 -15.26
N ARG A 2 20.33 9.25 -14.56
CA ARG A 2 19.72 9.24 -13.21
C ARG A 2 20.78 9.44 -12.13
N LYS A 3 20.48 10.25 -11.12
CA LYS A 3 21.33 10.40 -9.94
C LYS A 3 20.77 9.53 -8.81
N ARG A 4 21.67 9.11 -7.92
CA ARG A 4 21.34 8.33 -6.72
C ARG A 4 20.33 9.10 -5.88
N PHE A 5 20.77 10.21 -5.31
CA PHE A 5 20.02 11.39 -4.89
C PHE A 5 21.04 12.19 -4.08
N GLU A 6 21.40 13.38 -4.54
CA GLU A 6 22.19 14.31 -3.75
C GLU A 6 21.25 15.49 -3.50
N GLN A 7 20.84 15.70 -2.24
CA GLN A 7 20.03 16.88 -1.93
C GLN A 7 20.90 18.11 -2.19
N GLN A 8 20.71 18.75 -3.33
CA GLN A 8 21.43 19.96 -3.65
C GLN A 8 20.88 21.07 -2.77
N MET A 9 21.68 21.47 -1.78
CA MET A 9 21.37 22.53 -0.82
C MET A 9 21.44 23.90 -1.52
N THR A 10 20.50 24.15 -2.42
CA THR A 10 20.33 25.44 -3.08
C THR A 10 19.58 26.41 -2.18
N LEU A 11 19.75 27.72 -2.37
CA LEU A 11 19.02 28.74 -1.63
C LEU A 11 17.51 28.45 -1.69
N GLY A 12 16.87 28.31 -0.53
CA GLY A 12 15.44 27.98 -0.41
C GLY A 12 15.09 26.49 -0.39
N SER A 13 16.03 25.55 -0.47
CA SER A 13 15.73 24.12 -0.27
C SER A 13 15.47 23.80 1.20
N ILE A 14 14.45 22.98 1.49
CA ILE A 14 14.18 22.49 2.84
C ILE A 14 14.83 21.10 3.02
N PRO A 15 15.74 20.90 3.99
CA PRO A 15 16.38 19.61 4.22
C PRO A 15 15.37 18.54 4.63
N ILE A 16 15.52 17.32 4.10
CA ILE A 16 14.63 16.20 4.47
C ILE A 16 14.67 15.95 5.99
N GLY A 17 15.85 16.05 6.59
CA GLY A 17 16.04 15.87 8.04
C GLY A 17 15.31 16.91 8.92
N GLU A 18 15.06 18.11 8.41
CA GLU A 18 14.37 19.18 9.13
C GLU A 18 12.84 19.14 8.97
N THR A 19 12.34 18.24 8.11
CA THR A 19 10.91 18.04 7.88
C THR A 19 10.18 17.78 9.20
N LYS A 20 9.21 18.66 9.52
CA LYS A 20 8.37 18.56 10.71
C LYS A 20 7.17 17.67 10.41
N ILE A 21 7.18 16.47 10.96
CA ILE A 21 6.12 15.48 10.75
C ILE A 21 5.24 15.46 12.00
N THR A 22 3.99 15.88 11.85
CA THR A 22 3.02 15.87 12.94
C THR A 22 2.33 14.51 12.99
N THR A 23 2.49 13.79 14.10
CA THR A 23 1.79 12.52 14.37
C THR A 23 0.57 12.69 15.29
N LYS A 24 0.24 13.94 15.63
CA LYS A 24 -0.86 14.27 16.54
C LYS A 24 -2.22 14.20 15.80
N LYS A 25 -2.95 13.09 16.02
CA LYS A 25 -4.35 12.74 15.64
C LYS A 25 -4.62 12.29 14.19
N ARG A 26 -5.34 11.16 14.04
CA ARG A 26 -6.18 10.73 12.89
C ARG A 26 -5.72 11.22 11.50
N SER A 27 -4.43 11.11 11.20
CA SER A 27 -3.85 11.65 9.96
C SER A 27 -3.72 10.60 8.85
N GLY A 28 -4.39 9.45 8.99
CA GLY A 28 -4.18 8.30 8.11
C GLY A 28 -2.78 7.69 8.25
N ALA A 29 -2.42 6.81 7.31
CA ALA A 29 -1.12 6.13 7.31
C ALA A 29 0.05 7.02 6.83
N LEU A 30 -0.24 8.14 6.15
CA LEU A 30 0.77 8.93 5.44
C LEU A 30 1.84 9.53 6.37
N PRO A 31 1.52 10.17 7.51
CA PRO A 31 2.57 10.73 8.36
C PRO A 31 3.45 9.67 9.02
N GLY A 32 2.90 8.48 9.28
CA GLY A 32 3.68 7.33 9.75
C GLY A 32 4.69 6.86 8.71
N LEU A 33 4.26 6.76 7.44
CA LEU A 33 5.15 6.48 6.32
C LEU A 33 6.23 7.56 6.17
N CYS A 34 5.86 8.84 6.18
CA CYS A 34 6.81 9.93 6.06
C CYS A 34 7.85 9.93 7.18
N ALA A 35 7.45 9.58 8.42
CA ALA A 35 8.37 9.45 9.54
C ALA A 35 9.37 8.31 9.31
N ALA A 36 8.91 7.14 8.86
CA ALA A 36 9.79 6.04 8.52
C ALA A 36 10.75 6.39 7.36
N LEU A 37 10.23 6.99 6.27
CA LEU A 37 11.04 7.41 5.13
C LEU A 37 12.10 8.45 5.52
N LYS A 38 11.74 9.40 6.40
CA LYS A 38 12.68 10.38 6.93
C LYS A 38 13.83 9.71 7.70
N GLU A 39 13.53 8.77 8.58
CA GLU A 39 14.54 8.05 9.36
C GLU A 39 15.42 7.15 8.47
N ILE A 40 14.83 6.44 7.49
CA ILE A 40 15.58 5.69 6.47
C ILE A 40 16.53 6.60 5.69
N PHE A 41 16.11 7.83 5.40
CA PHE A 41 16.96 8.79 4.69
C PHE A 41 18.13 9.29 5.55
N ILE A 42 17.90 9.53 6.84
CA ILE A 42 18.90 10.10 7.75
C ILE A 42 19.95 9.06 8.17
N ILE A 43 19.54 7.81 8.39
CA ILE A 43 20.45 6.75 8.86
C ILE A 43 21.21 6.16 7.66
N PRO A 44 22.54 6.38 7.55
CA PRO A 44 23.28 6.04 6.33
C PRO A 44 23.25 4.56 5.97
N GLU A 45 23.26 3.67 6.97
CA GLU A 45 23.21 2.22 6.77
C GLU A 45 21.96 1.79 6.01
N TRP A 46 20.78 2.23 6.47
CA TRP A 46 19.50 1.89 5.84
C TRP A 46 19.34 2.60 4.50
N ASN A 47 19.83 3.82 4.40
CA ASN A 47 19.85 4.57 3.16
C ASN A 47 20.65 3.85 2.06
N GLU A 48 21.85 3.38 2.40
CA GLU A 48 22.74 2.66 1.47
C GLU A 48 22.08 1.38 0.96
N ARG A 49 21.53 0.56 1.87
CA ARG A 49 20.85 -0.69 1.50
C ARG A 49 19.68 -0.48 0.54
N VAL A 50 18.88 0.56 0.77
CA VAL A 50 17.77 0.91 -0.13
C VAL A 50 18.30 1.35 -1.50
N PHE A 51 19.34 2.19 -1.54
CA PHE A 51 19.91 2.64 -2.81
C PHE A 51 20.59 1.52 -3.59
N GLU A 52 21.27 0.58 -2.94
CA GLU A 52 21.88 -0.58 -3.60
C GLU A 52 20.84 -1.37 -4.41
N ILE A 53 19.67 -1.65 -3.81
CA ILE A 53 18.56 -2.33 -4.47
C ILE A 53 18.04 -1.51 -5.66
N LEU A 54 17.82 -0.21 -5.44
CA LEU A 54 17.31 0.68 -6.49
C LEU A 54 18.30 0.84 -7.64
N GLU A 55 19.60 0.96 -7.37
CA GLU A 55 20.65 1.07 -8.37
C GLU A 55 20.78 -0.23 -9.18
N ALA A 56 20.79 -1.38 -8.50
CA ALA A 56 20.79 -2.69 -9.14
C ALA A 56 19.60 -2.86 -10.08
N LYS A 57 18.41 -2.39 -9.69
CA LYS A 57 17.22 -2.52 -10.54
C LYS A 57 17.17 -1.50 -11.68
N ILE A 58 17.40 -0.23 -11.36
CA ILE A 58 17.03 0.90 -12.23
C ILE A 58 18.21 1.32 -13.12
N VAL A 59 19.44 1.20 -12.62
CA VAL A 59 20.66 1.73 -13.24
C VAL A 59 21.52 0.63 -13.86
N ALA A 60 21.51 -0.58 -13.31
CA ALA A 60 22.36 -1.67 -13.80
C ALA A 60 22.20 -1.90 -15.31
N GLY A 61 23.33 -2.06 -16.00
CA GLY A 61 23.37 -2.30 -17.45
C GLY A 61 23.05 -1.10 -18.33
N LYS A 62 22.73 0.08 -17.78
CA LYS A 62 22.41 1.29 -18.57
C LYS A 62 23.60 2.24 -18.70
N LYS A 63 23.82 2.72 -19.92
CA LYS A 63 24.79 3.80 -20.17
C LYS A 63 24.27 5.12 -19.60
N ARG A 64 25.14 5.90 -18.95
CA ARG A 64 24.82 7.24 -18.43
C ARG A 64 24.71 8.28 -19.57
N THR A 65 23.69 8.15 -20.41
CA THR A 65 23.43 9.06 -21.54
C THR A 65 22.04 9.72 -21.41
N GLY A 66 21.81 10.83 -22.11
CA GLY A 66 20.52 11.53 -22.18
C GLY A 66 20.13 12.41 -20.98
N ARG A 67 18.94 13.05 -21.08
CA ARG A 67 18.38 14.02 -20.10
C ARG A 67 18.32 13.42 -18.68
N PRO A 68 18.56 14.21 -17.62
CA PRO A 68 18.31 13.76 -16.26
C PRO A 68 16.84 13.38 -16.07
N GLY A 69 16.61 12.16 -15.55
CA GLY A 69 15.28 11.69 -15.16
C GLY A 69 15.03 11.92 -13.68
N MET A 70 13.89 11.44 -13.17
CA MET A 70 13.57 11.43 -11.74
C MET A 70 14.66 10.71 -10.92
N ASP A 71 14.97 11.23 -9.72
CA ASP A 71 16.00 10.67 -8.84
C ASP A 71 15.54 9.38 -8.16
N LEU A 72 16.45 8.45 -7.83
CA LEU A 72 16.05 7.15 -7.26
C LEU A 72 15.27 7.30 -5.94
N TRP A 73 15.63 8.28 -5.11
CA TRP A 73 14.88 8.60 -3.89
C TRP A 73 13.43 9.02 -4.17
N GLN A 74 13.21 9.89 -5.16
CA GLN A 74 11.87 10.33 -5.54
C GLN A 74 11.03 9.16 -6.04
N ILE A 75 11.61 8.27 -6.85
CA ILE A 75 10.96 7.05 -7.35
C ILE A 75 10.54 6.16 -6.18
N PHE A 76 11.46 5.94 -5.24
CA PHE A 76 11.20 5.13 -4.05
C PHE A 76 10.07 5.72 -3.20
N VAL A 77 10.14 7.01 -2.85
CA VAL A 77 9.13 7.70 -2.04
C VAL A 77 7.76 7.64 -2.70
N LEU A 78 7.65 7.97 -3.99
CA LEU A 78 6.38 7.95 -4.71
C LEU A 78 5.79 6.53 -4.81
N SER A 79 6.63 5.52 -4.99
CA SER A 79 6.20 4.12 -4.94
C SER A 79 5.61 3.75 -3.58
N GLN A 80 6.29 4.11 -2.48
CA GLN A 80 5.80 3.85 -1.13
C GLN A 80 4.49 4.60 -0.84
N VAL A 81 4.38 5.87 -1.24
CA VAL A 81 3.17 6.68 -1.06
C VAL A 81 2.00 6.05 -1.82
N ARG A 82 2.21 5.66 -3.08
CA ARG A 82 1.18 5.01 -3.91
C ARG A 82 0.65 3.75 -3.28
N LEU A 83 1.55 2.88 -2.81
CA LEU A 83 1.19 1.60 -2.19
C LEU A 83 0.54 1.80 -0.82
N CYS A 84 1.07 2.70 0.00
CA CYS A 84 0.56 2.96 1.36
C CYS A 84 -0.84 3.59 1.35
N GLN A 85 -1.10 4.52 0.43
CA GLN A 85 -2.41 5.14 0.29
C GLN A 85 -3.36 4.34 -0.62
N ASN A 86 -2.85 3.36 -1.37
CA ASN A 86 -3.58 2.60 -2.37
C ASN A 86 -4.31 3.51 -3.39
N ILE A 87 -3.53 4.41 -4.01
CA ILE A 87 -4.03 5.45 -4.92
C ILE A 87 -3.65 5.20 -6.38
N SER A 88 -4.41 5.83 -7.28
CA SER A 88 -4.13 5.87 -8.72
C SER A 88 -2.92 6.75 -9.06
N TYR A 89 -2.43 6.68 -10.30
CA TYR A 89 -1.35 7.55 -10.77
C TYR A 89 -1.78 9.02 -10.87
N ASP A 90 -3.06 9.29 -11.18
CA ASP A 90 -3.60 10.65 -11.22
C ASP A 90 -3.57 11.30 -9.83
N GLU A 91 -4.01 10.56 -8.81
CA GLU A 91 -3.95 11.00 -7.42
C GLU A 91 -2.50 11.15 -6.93
N LEU A 92 -1.62 10.22 -7.31
CA LEU A 92 -0.20 10.30 -6.97
C LEU A 92 0.45 11.54 -7.57
N HIS A 93 0.14 11.87 -8.83
CA HIS A 93 0.61 13.06 -9.51
C HIS A 93 0.16 14.34 -8.79
N HIS A 94 -1.13 14.41 -8.43
CA HIS A 94 -1.65 15.52 -7.63
C HIS A 94 -0.91 15.65 -6.29
N ILE A 95 -0.79 14.57 -5.53
CA ILE A 95 -0.10 14.58 -4.22
C ILE A 95 1.38 14.98 -4.38
N SER A 96 2.07 14.49 -5.40
CA SER A 96 3.49 14.79 -5.63
C SER A 96 3.76 16.28 -5.91
N ASN A 97 2.79 16.99 -6.49
CA ASN A 97 2.93 18.40 -6.86
C ASN A 97 2.35 19.37 -5.82
N TYR A 98 1.36 18.95 -5.04
CA TYR A 98 0.63 19.86 -4.13
C TYR A 98 0.77 19.53 -2.64
N ASP A 99 1.11 18.30 -2.26
CA ASP A 99 1.29 17.95 -0.85
C ASP A 99 2.67 18.37 -0.36
N GLY A 100 2.71 19.39 0.51
CA GLY A 100 3.96 19.94 1.03
C GLY A 100 4.77 18.95 1.86
N LEU A 101 4.13 17.99 2.55
CA LEU A 101 4.85 16.99 3.34
C LEU A 101 5.57 16.00 2.42
N ILE A 102 4.89 15.48 1.39
CA ILE A 102 5.49 14.55 0.43
C ILE A 102 6.62 15.23 -0.35
N ARG A 103 6.44 16.49 -0.74
CA ARG A 103 7.48 17.26 -1.41
C ARG A 103 8.70 17.51 -0.53
N GLN A 104 8.51 17.76 0.77
CA GLN A 104 9.61 17.88 1.73
C GLN A 104 10.37 16.57 1.88
N ILE A 105 9.66 15.42 1.98
CA ILE A 105 10.29 14.09 2.07
C ILE A 105 11.04 13.73 0.78
N MET A 106 10.53 14.12 -0.39
CA MET A 106 11.24 13.97 -1.66
C MET A 106 12.43 14.94 -1.82
N GLY A 107 12.57 15.92 -0.92
CA GLY A 107 13.61 16.97 -0.99
C GLY A 107 13.43 17.97 -2.12
N VAL A 108 12.22 18.09 -2.68
CA VAL A 108 11.89 19.00 -3.80
C VAL A 108 11.03 20.20 -3.39
N GLU A 109 10.65 20.29 -2.11
CA GLU A 109 9.96 21.46 -1.59
C GLU A 109 10.90 22.65 -1.52
N ARG A 110 10.38 23.82 -1.89
CA ARG A 110 11.12 25.08 -1.84
C ARG A 110 10.43 26.09 -0.93
N GLY A 111 11.24 26.95 -0.34
CA GLY A 111 10.78 28.05 0.50
C GLY A 111 9.91 29.06 -0.28
N PHE A 112 9.26 29.94 0.48
CA PHE A 112 8.39 30.97 -0.07
C PHE A 112 9.14 31.86 -1.07
N GLY A 113 8.54 32.10 -2.24
CA GLY A 113 9.08 32.95 -3.29
C GLY A 113 9.99 32.26 -4.33
N TYR A 114 10.24 30.95 -4.19
CA TYR A 114 11.02 30.18 -5.17
C TYR A 114 10.10 29.34 -6.07
N GLU A 115 10.49 29.21 -7.33
CA GLU A 115 9.77 28.38 -8.31
C GLU A 115 9.82 26.91 -7.91
N ARG A 116 8.65 26.27 -7.80
CA ARG A 116 8.53 24.86 -7.44
C ARG A 116 8.84 23.98 -8.65
N HIS A 117 9.64 22.95 -8.42
CA HIS A 117 9.82 21.90 -9.42
C HIS A 117 8.53 21.09 -9.57
N GLU A 118 7.98 21.08 -10.78
CA GLU A 118 6.78 20.32 -11.14
C GLU A 118 7.18 18.96 -11.71
N LEU A 119 6.50 17.91 -11.25
CA LEU A 119 6.67 16.54 -11.70
C LEU A 119 5.60 16.21 -12.73
N GLU A 120 6.00 15.97 -13.97
CA GLU A 120 5.10 15.58 -15.05
C GLU A 120 4.45 14.20 -14.79
N TYR A 121 3.17 14.07 -15.12
CA TYR A 121 2.38 12.83 -14.97
C TYR A 121 3.06 11.60 -15.59
N GLN A 122 3.46 11.70 -16.86
CA GLN A 122 4.08 10.58 -17.58
C GLN A 122 5.42 10.18 -16.95
N ASN A 123 6.17 11.16 -16.45
CA ASN A 123 7.45 10.91 -15.77
C ASN A 123 7.23 10.10 -14.48
N ILE A 124 6.16 10.37 -13.72
CA ILE A 124 5.81 9.58 -12.53
C ILE A 124 5.47 8.14 -12.92
N ILE A 125 4.59 7.94 -13.91
CA ILE A 125 4.22 6.59 -14.36
C ILE A 125 5.43 5.80 -14.80
N ASP A 126 6.23 6.36 -15.71
CA ASP A 126 7.34 5.64 -16.34
C ASP A 126 8.42 5.25 -15.33
N ASN A 127 8.58 6.01 -14.26
CA ASN A 127 9.62 5.75 -13.25
C ASN A 127 9.11 4.91 -12.08
N VAL A 128 7.91 5.17 -11.56
CA VAL A 128 7.33 4.37 -10.47
C VAL A 128 7.05 2.94 -10.94
N SER A 129 6.66 2.76 -12.21
CA SER A 129 6.43 1.43 -12.80
C SER A 129 7.70 0.60 -13.03
N LEU A 130 8.90 1.14 -12.76
CA LEU A 130 10.15 0.38 -12.85
C LEU A 130 10.35 -0.58 -11.68
N LEU A 131 9.67 -0.32 -10.57
CA LEU A 131 9.72 -1.16 -9.38
C LEU A 131 8.69 -2.28 -9.52
N ASP A 132 9.17 -3.45 -9.92
CA ASP A 132 8.35 -4.66 -10.00
C ASP A 132 8.17 -5.32 -8.63
N ASP A 133 7.28 -6.31 -8.59
CA ASP A 133 6.93 -7.04 -7.37
C ASP A 133 8.15 -7.66 -6.67
N GLU A 134 9.14 -8.12 -7.43
CA GLU A 134 10.37 -8.70 -6.88
C GLU A 134 11.19 -7.64 -6.15
N THR A 135 11.43 -6.50 -6.80
CA THR A 135 12.17 -5.38 -6.19
C THR A 135 11.42 -4.83 -4.97
N VAL A 136 10.09 -4.72 -5.05
CA VAL A 136 9.26 -4.25 -3.93
C VAL A 136 9.33 -5.21 -2.74
N ARG A 137 9.36 -6.53 -2.96
CA ARG A 137 9.55 -7.51 -1.87
C ARG A 137 10.91 -7.38 -1.21
N GLU A 138 11.97 -7.17 -2.00
CA GLU A 138 13.33 -6.97 -1.48
C GLU A 138 13.41 -5.68 -0.64
N LEU A 139 12.87 -4.58 -1.15
CA LEU A 139 12.76 -3.33 -0.39
C LEU A 139 11.96 -3.52 0.91
N ASN A 140 10.85 -4.27 0.85
CA ASN A 140 10.04 -4.54 2.02
C ASN A 140 10.81 -5.32 3.10
N GLN A 141 11.68 -6.26 2.72
CA GLN A 141 12.55 -6.97 3.67
C GLN A 141 13.47 -5.99 4.43
N VAL A 142 14.10 -5.07 3.71
CA VAL A 142 14.94 -4.02 4.31
C VAL A 142 14.11 -3.11 5.23
N ILE A 143 12.93 -2.69 4.80
CA ILE A 143 12.04 -1.82 5.59
C ILE A 143 11.56 -2.53 6.87
N VAL A 144 11.29 -3.83 6.81
CA VAL A 144 10.90 -4.64 7.98
C VAL A 144 12.05 -4.73 8.97
N GLU A 145 13.26 -5.04 8.51
CA GLU A 145 14.46 -5.06 9.36
C GLU A 145 14.74 -3.71 10.01
N PHE A 146 14.64 -2.63 9.22
CA PHE A 146 14.71 -1.25 9.71
C PHE A 146 13.68 -0.99 10.82
N GLY A 147 12.43 -1.43 10.60
CA GLY A 147 11.37 -1.26 11.59
C GLY A 147 11.64 -2.03 12.89
N HIS A 148 12.27 -3.19 12.80
CA HIS A 148 12.69 -3.98 13.96
C HIS A 148 13.81 -3.27 14.74
N ASP A 149 14.85 -2.80 14.07
CA ASP A 149 16.00 -2.15 14.70
C ASP A 149 15.63 -0.79 15.32
N VAL A 150 14.94 0.07 14.57
CA VAL A 150 14.71 1.47 14.97
C VAL A 150 13.51 1.62 15.91
N PHE A 151 12.43 0.86 15.70
CA PHE A 151 11.19 1.06 16.45
C PHE A 151 10.90 -0.02 17.49
N LYS A 152 11.44 -1.24 17.35
CA LYS A 152 11.11 -2.35 18.27
C LYS A 152 12.11 -2.45 19.43
N LYS A 153 11.88 -1.68 20.49
CA LYS A 153 12.68 -1.71 21.74
C LYS A 153 12.40 -2.90 22.69
N LYS A 154 11.45 -3.78 22.37
CA LYS A 154 11.08 -4.95 23.20
C LYS A 154 10.99 -6.20 22.32
N GLU A 155 11.97 -7.09 22.47
CA GLU A 155 12.11 -8.30 21.64
C GLU A 155 11.02 -9.36 21.89
N VAL A 156 10.39 -9.37 23.07
CA VAL A 156 9.63 -10.52 23.60
C VAL A 156 8.13 -10.50 23.25
N GLU A 157 7.60 -9.39 22.75
CA GLU A 157 6.16 -9.29 22.48
C GLU A 157 5.81 -9.86 21.08
N ALA A 158 4.93 -10.86 21.07
CA ALA A 158 4.46 -11.49 19.84
C ALA A 158 3.74 -10.48 18.94
N LEU A 159 4.16 -10.39 17.67
CA LEU A 159 3.53 -9.53 16.67
C LEU A 159 2.11 -10.03 16.39
N ARG A 160 1.11 -9.40 17.02
CA ARG A 160 -0.31 -9.62 16.69
C ARG A 160 -0.66 -8.79 15.46
N LEU A 161 -0.32 -9.30 14.29
CA LEU A 161 -0.71 -8.69 13.02
C LEU A 161 -2.20 -8.93 12.75
N LYS A 162 -2.97 -7.85 12.62
CA LYS A 162 -4.31 -7.89 12.05
C LYS A 162 -4.19 -7.47 10.59
N THR A 163 -4.09 -8.45 9.70
CA THR A 163 -4.11 -8.21 8.26
C THR A 163 -5.57 -8.17 7.83
N ASP A 164 -6.11 -6.99 7.57
CA ASP A 164 -7.39 -6.88 6.85
C ASP A 164 -7.08 -7.30 5.40
N SER A 165 -7.26 -8.58 5.09
CA SER A 165 -7.12 -9.10 3.72
C SER A 165 -8.17 -8.44 2.83
N PHE A 166 -7.76 -7.96 1.65
CA PHE A 166 -8.66 -7.43 0.63
C PHE A 166 -9.86 -8.36 0.41
N VAL A 167 -11.03 -7.76 0.17
CA VAL A 167 -12.27 -8.47 -0.16
C VAL A 167 -11.99 -9.31 -1.41
N VAL A 168 -12.00 -10.64 -1.23
CA VAL A 168 -11.96 -11.61 -2.33
C VAL A 168 -13.03 -11.23 -3.34
N GLU A 169 -12.68 -11.20 -4.62
CA GLU A 169 -13.61 -10.99 -5.74
C GLU A 169 -14.83 -11.90 -5.52
N SER A 170 -15.92 -11.29 -5.05
CA SER A 170 -17.15 -12.00 -4.82
C SER A 170 -17.85 -12.05 -6.16
N ASN A 171 -18.21 -13.25 -6.60
CA ASN A 171 -18.91 -13.45 -7.85
C ASN A 171 -20.35 -12.90 -7.70
N VAL A 172 -20.52 -11.60 -7.90
CA VAL A 172 -21.78 -10.88 -7.71
C VAL A 172 -22.59 -10.98 -8.99
N HIS A 173 -23.66 -11.77 -8.97
CA HIS A 173 -24.58 -11.94 -10.09
C HIS A 173 -25.85 -11.09 -9.89
N PHE A 174 -26.29 -10.43 -10.95
CA PHE A 174 -27.56 -9.71 -10.98
C PHE A 174 -28.74 -10.70 -11.07
N PRO A 175 -29.88 -10.47 -10.41
CA PRO A 175 -30.20 -9.38 -9.47
C PRO A 175 -29.53 -9.55 -8.10
N THR A 176 -29.02 -8.45 -7.56
CA THR A 176 -28.02 -8.47 -6.48
C THR A 176 -28.59 -8.87 -5.11
N ASP A 177 -29.77 -8.38 -4.73
CA ASP A 177 -30.25 -8.45 -3.34
C ASP A 177 -30.49 -9.89 -2.85
N TYR A 178 -31.36 -10.65 -3.53
CA TYR A 178 -31.70 -12.01 -3.08
C TYR A 178 -30.61 -13.04 -3.40
N ASN A 179 -29.80 -12.83 -4.45
CA ASN A 179 -28.68 -13.70 -4.78
C ASN A 179 -27.56 -13.55 -3.75
N LEU A 180 -27.21 -12.30 -3.39
CA LEU A 180 -26.19 -12.04 -2.37
C LEU A 180 -26.63 -12.54 -0.99
N LEU A 181 -27.91 -12.42 -0.64
CA LEU A 181 -28.45 -12.98 0.59
C LEU A 181 -28.36 -14.52 0.61
N TRP A 182 -28.71 -15.17 -0.50
CA TRP A 182 -28.54 -16.62 -0.65
C TRP A 182 -27.08 -17.03 -0.51
N ASP A 183 -26.16 -16.34 -1.19
CA ASP A 183 -24.74 -16.67 -1.12
C ASP A 183 -24.17 -16.49 0.28
N SER A 184 -24.55 -15.42 0.98
CA SER A 184 -24.18 -15.17 2.37
C SER A 184 -24.68 -16.28 3.29
N ALA A 185 -25.97 -16.63 3.20
CA ALA A 185 -26.56 -17.69 4.03
C ALA A 185 -25.98 -19.08 3.72
N ARG A 186 -25.74 -19.37 2.44
CA ARG A 186 -25.07 -20.60 1.98
C ARG A 186 -23.67 -20.71 2.58
N LYS A 187 -22.90 -19.61 2.58
CA LYS A 187 -21.54 -19.59 3.17
C LYS A 187 -21.53 -19.76 4.68
N CYS A 188 -22.50 -19.21 5.39
CA CYS A 188 -22.66 -19.47 6.82
C CYS A 188 -22.86 -20.98 7.08
N LEU A 189 -23.72 -21.64 6.31
CA LEU A 189 -23.94 -23.09 6.44
C LEU A 189 -22.72 -23.92 6.00
N ASP A 190 -21.98 -23.48 4.96
CA ASP A 190 -20.74 -24.13 4.51
C ASP A 190 -19.68 -24.08 5.62
N MET A 191 -19.57 -22.94 6.32
CA MET A 191 -18.65 -22.78 7.44
C MET A 191 -19.02 -23.68 8.60
N VAL A 192 -20.31 -23.79 8.93
CA VAL A 192 -20.77 -24.74 9.94
C VAL A 192 -20.40 -26.18 9.57
N ASP A 193 -20.48 -26.57 8.29
CA ASP A 193 -20.03 -27.89 7.84
C ASP A 193 -18.53 -28.14 8.12
N LYS A 194 -17.70 -27.12 7.87
CA LYS A 194 -16.27 -27.19 8.19
C LYS A 194 -16.03 -27.33 9.70
N PHE A 195 -16.81 -26.61 10.52
CA PHE A 195 -16.71 -26.72 11.98
C PHE A 195 -17.15 -28.09 12.48
N LEU A 196 -18.25 -28.65 11.99
CA LEU A 196 -18.74 -29.98 12.38
C LEU A 196 -17.78 -31.10 11.98
N LYS A 197 -17.10 -30.96 10.83
CA LYS A 197 -16.03 -31.90 10.43
C LYS A 197 -14.84 -31.87 11.40
N LYS A 198 -14.53 -30.71 11.96
CA LYS A 198 -13.42 -30.52 12.90
C LYS A 198 -13.80 -30.91 14.34
N TYR A 199 -15.07 -30.73 14.72
CA TYR A 199 -15.61 -30.94 16.06
C TYR A 199 -16.89 -31.79 15.99
N PRO A 200 -16.78 -33.12 15.89
CA PRO A 200 -17.92 -34.03 15.73
C PRO A 200 -18.90 -34.05 16.90
N GLU A 201 -18.47 -33.60 18.08
CA GLU A 201 -19.21 -33.58 19.33
C GLU A 201 -20.33 -32.54 19.39
N ILE A 202 -20.37 -31.58 18.45
CA ILE A 202 -21.36 -30.49 18.45
C ILE A 202 -22.73 -31.02 17.98
N PRO A 203 -23.76 -31.08 18.86
CA PRO A 203 -25.08 -31.57 18.49
C PRO A 203 -25.92 -30.49 17.79
N GLY A 204 -27.09 -30.86 17.26
CA GLY A 204 -28.14 -29.91 16.83
C GLY A 204 -28.17 -29.54 15.34
N TRP A 205 -27.18 -29.94 14.54
CA TRP A 205 -27.06 -29.52 13.13
C TRP A 205 -27.62 -30.51 12.09
N ARG A 206 -28.42 -31.49 12.52
CA ARG A 206 -28.96 -32.55 11.65
C ARG A 206 -29.90 -32.02 10.55
N LYS A 207 -30.54 -30.86 10.77
CA LYS A 207 -31.47 -30.22 9.81
C LYS A 207 -30.78 -29.34 8.76
N LYS A 208 -29.45 -29.27 8.73
CA LYS A 208 -28.69 -28.41 7.82
C LYS A 208 -29.11 -28.56 6.35
N GLY A 209 -29.27 -29.79 5.86
CA GLY A 209 -29.70 -30.06 4.49
C GLY A 209 -31.10 -29.51 4.18
N GLU A 210 -32.00 -29.55 5.16
CA GLU A 210 -33.32 -28.93 5.06
C GLU A 210 -33.24 -27.41 4.98
N TRP A 211 -32.41 -26.78 5.81
CA TRP A 211 -32.18 -25.33 5.79
C TRP A 211 -31.59 -24.85 4.46
N TYR A 212 -30.63 -25.57 3.87
CA TYR A 212 -30.15 -25.26 2.52
C TYR A 212 -31.28 -25.27 1.50
N ARG A 213 -32.16 -26.27 1.55
CA ARG A 213 -33.30 -26.40 0.63
C ARG A 213 -34.31 -25.28 0.81
N GLN A 214 -34.65 -24.95 2.06
CA GLN A 214 -35.59 -23.87 2.38
C GLN A 214 -35.05 -22.52 1.89
N LEU A 215 -33.80 -22.18 2.21
CA LEU A 215 -33.15 -20.95 1.76
C LEU A 215 -33.09 -20.83 0.23
N LYS A 216 -32.73 -21.91 -0.46
CA LYS A 216 -32.70 -21.93 -1.93
C LYS A 216 -34.09 -21.77 -2.55
N ASN A 217 -35.11 -22.36 -1.94
CA ASN A 217 -36.49 -22.23 -2.40
C ASN A 217 -37.03 -20.81 -2.16
N SER A 218 -36.75 -20.19 -1.01
CA SER A 218 -37.12 -18.81 -0.74
C SER A 218 -36.45 -17.85 -1.73
N MET A 219 -35.16 -18.04 -2.03
CA MET A 219 -34.46 -17.25 -3.05
C MET A 219 -35.14 -17.38 -4.42
N ARG A 220 -35.49 -18.60 -4.84
CA ARG A 220 -36.20 -18.84 -6.11
C ARG A 220 -37.61 -18.21 -6.14
N ALA A 221 -38.32 -18.23 -5.02
CA ALA A 221 -39.65 -17.63 -4.91
C ALA A 221 -39.58 -16.11 -5.11
N VAL A 222 -38.62 -15.46 -4.45
CA VAL A 222 -38.36 -14.02 -4.63
C VAL A 222 -37.94 -13.73 -6.07
N GLY A 223 -37.00 -14.52 -6.62
CA GLY A 223 -36.54 -14.35 -8.00
C GLY A 223 -37.68 -14.39 -9.03
N LYS A 224 -38.62 -15.34 -8.89
CA LYS A 224 -39.82 -15.42 -9.73
C LYS A 224 -40.73 -14.20 -9.59
N ALA A 225 -40.96 -13.75 -8.36
CA ALA A 225 -41.80 -12.58 -8.08
C ALA A 225 -41.19 -11.28 -8.65
N THR A 226 -39.86 -11.16 -8.63
CA THR A 226 -39.15 -9.99 -9.19
C THR A 226 -38.98 -10.02 -10.71
N SER A 227 -39.23 -11.17 -11.36
CA SER A 227 -39.14 -11.35 -12.81
C SER A 227 -40.48 -11.26 -13.55
N SER A 228 -41.58 -11.05 -12.81
CA SER A 228 -42.93 -10.81 -13.34
C SER A 228 -43.16 -9.32 -13.47
#